data_AF-A0A2D7K511-F1
#
_entry.id   AF-A0A2D7K511-F1
#
_cell.length_a   1.000
_cell.length_b   1.000
_cell.length_c   1.000
_cell.angle_alpha   90.00
_cell.angle_beta   90.00
_cell.angle_gamma   90.00
#
_symmetry.space_group_name_H-M   'P 1'
#
loop_
_entity.id
_entity.type
_entity.pdbx_description
1 polymer ?
#
loop_
_entity_poly.entity_id
_entity_poly.type
_entity_poly.pdbx_seq_one_letter_code
_entity_poly.pdbx_strand_id
1 'polypeptide(L)' 'MANLRSKRNSLLKETDHYGLSDVTMSDDMKKYRQDLRDITDGVNTEAKAKNKIFPTKPE' A
#
# COMPACT_ATOMS: atom_id res chain seq x y z
N MET A 1 -11.32 -7.60 9.36
CA MET A 1 -10.24 -7.52 8.32
C MET A 1 -10.55 -6.69 7.07
N ALA A 2 -11.81 -6.54 6.65
CA ALA A 2 -12.15 -5.92 5.35
C ALA A 2 -11.59 -4.50 5.18
N ASN A 3 -11.65 -3.67 6.24
CA ASN A 3 -11.20 -2.27 6.18
C ASN A 3 -9.71 -2.09 5.86
N LEU A 4 -8.83 -2.99 6.34
CA LEU A 4 -7.38 -2.91 6.06
C LEU A 4 -7.12 -3.15 4.57
N ARG A 5 -7.70 -4.22 4.02
CA ARG A 5 -7.56 -4.60 2.61
C ARG A 5 -8.19 -3.57 1.69
N SER A 6 -9.36 -3.04 2.04
CA SER A 6 -10.01 -1.97 1.27
C SER A 6 -9.17 -0.71 1.24
N LYS A 7 -8.62 -0.26 2.39
CA LYS A 7 -7.76 0.92 2.45
C LYS A 7 -6.46 0.72 1.65
N ARG A 8 -5.80 -0.44 1.80
CA ARG A 8 -4.64 -0.80 0.99
C ARG A 8 -4.95 -0.73 -0.51
N ASN A 9 -6.07 -1.31 -0.94
CA ASN A 9 -6.45 -1.32 -2.35
C ASN A 9 -6.72 0.11 -2.87
N SER A 10 -7.33 0.97 -2.05
CA SER A 10 -7.53 2.40 -2.39
C SER A 10 -6.19 3.10 -2.64
N LEU A 11 -5.22 2.94 -1.74
CA LEU A 11 -3.90 3.58 -1.83
C LEU A 11 -3.07 3.06 -3.02
N LEU A 12 -3.17 1.76 -3.32
CA LEU A 12 -2.54 1.19 -4.52
C LEU A 12 -3.19 1.70 -5.81
N LYS A 13 -4.51 1.91 -5.80
CA LYS A 13 -5.26 2.46 -6.94
C LYS A 13 -4.88 3.91 -7.23
N GLU A 14 -4.66 4.71 -6.20
CA GLU A 14 -4.18 6.10 -6.36
C GLU A 14 -2.83 6.18 -7.08
N THR A 15 -2.02 5.13 -7.00
CA THR A 15 -0.68 5.06 -7.60
C THR A 15 -0.63 4.13 -8.81
N ASP A 16 -1.79 3.71 -9.35
CA ASP A 16 -1.87 2.75 -10.46
C ASP A 16 -1.34 3.33 -11.78
N HIS A 17 -1.43 4.65 -11.96
CA HIS A 17 -0.91 5.38 -13.11
C HIS A 17 0.62 5.25 -13.29
N TYR A 18 1.37 4.93 -12.23
CA TYR A 18 2.80 4.62 -12.32
C TYR A 18 3.10 3.30 -13.07
N GLY A 19 2.07 2.51 -13.41
CA GLY A 19 2.20 1.35 -14.28
C GLY A 19 2.17 1.67 -15.78
N LEU A 20 1.93 2.93 -16.16
CA LEU A 20 1.94 3.37 -17.55
C LEU A 20 3.39 3.52 -18.06
N SER A 21 3.64 3.20 -19.33
CA SER A 21 4.96 3.35 -19.97
C SER A 21 5.48 4.78 -19.96
N ASP A 22 4.58 5.76 -19.85
CA ASP A 22 4.87 7.17 -19.97
C ASP A 22 5.32 7.81 -18.64
N VAL A 23 5.21 7.07 -17.52
CA VAL A 23 5.54 7.57 -16.19
C VAL A 23 6.65 6.72 -15.58
N THR A 24 7.78 7.35 -15.26
CA THR A 24 8.85 6.67 -14.53
C THR A 24 8.56 6.69 -13.03
N MET A 25 8.38 5.52 -12.42
CA MET A 25 8.17 5.38 -10.98
C MET A 25 9.49 5.56 -10.21
N SER A 26 9.53 6.52 -9.28
CA SER A 26 10.66 6.73 -8.37
C SER A 26 10.83 5.53 -7.43
N ASP A 27 12.05 5.31 -6.94
CA ASP A 27 12.35 4.18 -6.03
C ASP A 27 11.56 4.27 -4.72
N ASP A 28 11.34 5.47 -4.20
CA ASP A 28 10.46 5.70 -3.04
C ASP A 28 9.03 5.28 -3.31
N MET A 29 8.52 5.53 -4.51
CA MET A 29 7.16 5.11 -4.88
C MET A 29 7.07 3.60 -5.12
N LYS A 30 8.13 2.96 -5.63
CA LYS A 30 8.22 1.49 -5.67
C LYS A 30 8.15 0.92 -4.26
N LYS A 31 8.94 1.47 -3.34
CA LYS A 31 9.00 1.07 -1.94
C LYS A 31 7.65 1.28 -1.24
N TYR A 32 7.02 2.43 -1.43
CA TYR A 32 5.69 2.72 -0.88
C TYR A 32 4.64 1.69 -1.31
N ARG A 33 4.58 1.34 -2.62
CA ARG A 33 3.65 0.33 -3.14
C ARG A 33 3.95 -1.07 -2.61
N GLN A 34 5.23 -1.40 -2.39
CA GLN A 34 5.63 -2.68 -1.80
C GLN A 34 5.24 -2.76 -0.31
N ASP A 35 5.57 -1.73 0.47
CA ASP A 35 5.21 -1.61 1.90
C ASP A 35 3.68 -1.71 2.09
N LEU A 36 2.88 -1.17 1.16
CA LEU A 36 1.43 -1.33 1.15
C LEU A 36 0.98 -2.78 0.90
N ARG A 37 1.66 -3.55 0.05
CA ARG A 37 1.30 -4.96 -0.18
C ARG A 37 1.66 -5.81 1.04
N ASP A 38 2.81 -5.54 1.63
CA ASP A 38 3.37 -6.28 2.77
C ASP A 38 2.63 -5.97 4.07
N ILE A 39 1.80 -4.92 4.14
CA ILE A 39 1.00 -4.58 5.33
C ILE A 39 0.04 -5.71 5.75
N THR A 40 -0.33 -6.59 4.82
CA THR A 40 -1.18 -7.75 5.12
C THR A 40 -0.41 -8.99 5.56
N ASP A 41 0.92 -8.97 5.47
CA ASP A 41 1.76 -10.11 5.84
C ASP A 41 1.78 -10.28 7.36
N GLY A 42 1.49 -11.50 7.81
CA GLY A 42 1.41 -11.83 9.23
C GLY A 42 0.22 -11.23 9.99
N VAL A 43 -0.74 -10.61 9.29
CA VAL A 43 -2.00 -10.11 9.88
C VAL A 43 -3.00 -11.25 9.98
N ASN A 44 -2.88 -12.02 11.07
CA ASN A 44 -3.76 -13.18 11.32
C ASN A 44 -4.96 -12.84 12.23
N THR A 45 -4.98 -11.66 12.87
CA THR A 45 -6.03 -11.25 13.84
C THR A 45 -6.45 -9.79 13.64
N GLU A 46 -7.71 -9.47 13.95
CA GLU A 46 -8.26 -8.11 13.74
C GLU A 46 -7.54 -7.04 14.55
N ALA A 47 -7.06 -7.38 15.75
CA ALA A 47 -6.25 -6.50 16.57
C ALA A 47 -4.94 -6.11 15.87
N LYS A 48 -4.27 -7.06 15.20
CA LYS A 48 -3.06 -6.79 14.41
C LYS A 48 -3.37 -5.92 13.19
N ALA A 49 -4.55 -6.08 12.59
CA ALA A 49 -4.99 -5.24 11.47
C ALA A 49 -5.25 -3.78 11.90
N LYS A 50 -5.84 -3.56 13.07
CA LYS A 50 -6.13 -2.22 13.59
C LYS A 50 -4.87 -1.46 14.02
N ASN A 51 -3.86 -2.16 14.54
CA ASN A 51 -2.59 -1.56 14.98
C ASN A 51 -1.57 -1.35 13.84
N LYS A 52 -1.93 -1.64 12.59
CA LYS A 52 -0.99 -1.50 11.47
C LYS A 52 -0.96 -0.07 10.95
N ILE A 53 0.26 0.46 10.85
CA ILE A 53 0.54 1.79 10.36
C ILE A 53 0.73 1.70 8.84
N PHE A 54 0.04 2.56 8.11
CA PHE A 54 0.20 2.67 6.67
C PHE A 54 1.42 3.54 6.35
N PRO A 55 2.22 3.19 5.32
CA PRO A 55 3.31 4.05 4.87
C PRO A 55 2.76 5.40 4.38
N THR A 56 3.58 6.43 4.46
CA THR A 56 3.26 7.77 3.92
C THR A 56 3.59 7.81 2.44
N LYS A 57 2.70 8.38 1.64
CA LYS A 57 2.89 8.52 0.20
C LYS A 57 4.05 9.50 -0.08
N PRO A 58 5.06 9.11 -0.87
CA PRO A 58 6.07 10.04 -1.38
C PRO A 58 5.43 11.11 -2.29
N GLU A 59 5.95 12.34 -2.26
CA GLU A 59 5.58 13.41 -3.20
C GLU A 59 6.09 13.13 -4.62
#